data_AF-A0AAV5X1S3-F1
#
_entry.id   AF-A0AAV5X1S3-F1
#
_cell.length_a   1.000
_cell.length_b   1.000
_cell.length_c   1.000
_cell.angle_alpha   90.00
_cell.angle_beta   90.00
_cell.angle_gamma   90.00
#
_symmetry.space_group_name_H-M   'P 1'
#
loop_
_entity.id
_entity.type
_entity.pdbx_description
1 polymer ?
#
loop_
_entity_poly.entity_id
_entity_poly.type
_entity_poly.pdbx_seq_one_letter_code
_entity_poly.pdbx_strand_id
1 'polypeptide(L)'
;VLDIYDNTHSRRTPFLGLVASNGTKVFNNDNNGETHSLDSCRLYDADSMVRQGYDQYARESIAVHIEYLPGNMAIYYKLEKDLDWQHCLTYKNIFIPNYFYLGVSASTGDLTAQQDLISLKVFDLPVDLTVKARTTMHFDKTGAAEAGAKTQTEGGKILSVIFFSVAFFIVIGGVAIILKPDLLPGSSASIDKQKRFY
;
A
#
# COMPACT_ATOMS: atom_id res chain seq x y z
N VAL A 1 3.74 -12.78 10.42
CA VAL A 1 2.31 -13.07 10.68
C VAL A 1 1.55 -12.77 9.42
N LEU A 2 0.85 -13.76 8.86
CA LEU A 2 -0.15 -13.53 7.82
C LEU A 2 -1.51 -13.56 8.52
N ASP A 3 -2.18 -12.42 8.60
CA ASP A 3 -3.46 -12.30 9.29
C ASP A 3 -4.55 -11.92 8.29
N ILE A 4 -5.57 -12.76 8.21
CA ILE A 4 -6.69 -12.66 7.28
C ILE A 4 -7.97 -12.14 7.95
N TYR A 5 -8.01 -12.04 9.29
CA TYR A 5 -9.22 -11.72 10.02
C TYR A 5 -9.10 -10.42 10.83
N ASP A 6 -10.08 -9.53 10.67
CA ASP A 6 -10.05 -8.19 11.26
C ASP A 6 -10.72 -8.16 12.64
N ASN A 7 -9.94 -8.45 13.69
CA ASN A 7 -10.40 -8.36 15.09
C ASN A 7 -10.71 -6.92 15.53
N THR A 8 -10.13 -5.92 14.85
CA THR A 8 -10.23 -4.50 15.23
C THR A 8 -11.26 -3.71 14.42
N HIS A 9 -11.89 -4.33 13.42
CA HIS A 9 -12.75 -3.68 12.43
C HIS A 9 -12.09 -2.47 11.73
N SER A 10 -10.75 -2.47 11.66
CA SER A 10 -9.95 -1.39 11.07
C SER A 10 -9.91 -1.44 9.54
N ARG A 11 -10.44 -2.52 8.95
CA ARG A 11 -10.37 -2.88 7.53
C ARG A 11 -8.94 -2.93 7.01
N ARG A 12 -8.01 -3.44 7.83
CA ARG A 12 -6.58 -3.55 7.51
C ARG A 12 -6.13 -4.94 7.08
N THR A 13 -6.97 -5.96 7.21
CA THR A 13 -6.71 -7.31 6.72
C THR A 13 -7.17 -7.48 5.26
N PRO A 14 -6.62 -8.47 4.52
CA PRO A 14 -5.48 -9.31 4.91
C PRO A 14 -4.16 -8.54 4.90
N PHE A 15 -3.25 -8.87 5.82
CA PHE A 15 -1.92 -8.26 5.90
C PHE A 15 -0.82 -9.27 6.20
N LEU A 16 0.40 -8.91 5.82
CA LEU A 16 1.63 -9.59 6.22
C LEU A 16 2.43 -8.66 7.15
N GLY A 17 2.64 -9.10 8.38
CA GLY A 17 3.29 -8.33 9.44
C GLY A 17 4.55 -8.99 9.98
N LEU A 18 5.54 -8.17 10.33
CA LEU A 18 6.71 -8.56 11.09
C LEU A 18 6.48 -8.27 12.57
N VAL A 19 6.57 -9.32 13.38
CA VAL A 19 6.45 -9.24 14.84
C VAL A 19 7.74 -9.76 15.44
N ALA A 20 8.23 -9.10 16.48
CA ALA A 20 9.38 -9.60 17.23
C ALA A 20 9.09 -9.62 18.73
N SER A 21 9.76 -10.55 19.42
CA SER A 21 9.61 -10.73 20.85
C SER A 21 10.96 -11.08 21.49
N ASN A 22 11.16 -10.57 22.70
CA ASN A 22 12.25 -10.94 23.60
C ASN A 22 11.76 -11.91 24.71
N GLY A 23 10.55 -12.44 24.59
CA GLY A 23 9.94 -13.36 25.56
C GLY A 23 9.26 -12.70 26.77
N THR A 24 9.26 -11.36 26.89
CA THR A 24 8.73 -10.67 28.09
C THR A 24 7.27 -10.25 28.00
N LYS A 25 6.70 -10.20 26.78
CA LYS A 25 5.33 -9.76 26.54
C LYS A 25 4.56 -10.82 25.77
N VAL A 26 3.29 -10.97 26.14
CA VAL A 26 2.35 -11.88 25.47
C VAL A 26 1.81 -11.20 24.22
N PHE A 27 1.83 -11.92 23.10
CA PHE A 27 1.24 -11.44 21.86
C PHE A 27 -0.28 -11.29 22.02
N ASN A 28 -0.82 -10.11 21.68
CA ASN A 28 -2.24 -9.82 21.80
C ASN A 28 -2.94 -10.03 20.44
N ASN A 29 -3.72 -11.10 20.33
CA ASN A 29 -4.48 -11.40 19.10
C ASN A 29 -5.67 -10.45 18.90
N ASP A 30 -6.29 -9.96 19.98
CA ASP A 30 -7.51 -9.14 19.94
C ASP A 30 -7.28 -7.79 19.23
N ASN A 31 -6.03 -7.31 19.21
CA ASN A 31 -5.63 -6.12 18.46
C ASN A 31 -4.79 -6.42 17.21
N ASN A 32 -4.97 -7.61 16.61
CA ASN A 32 -4.21 -8.05 15.43
C ASN A 32 -2.68 -7.97 15.63
N GLY A 33 -2.20 -8.03 16.88
CA GLY A 33 -0.78 -7.91 17.20
C GLY A 33 -0.18 -6.52 17.06
N GLU A 34 -0.98 -5.46 16.85
CA GLU A 34 -0.49 -4.10 16.56
C GLU A 34 0.54 -3.59 17.60
N THR A 35 0.37 -3.97 18.87
CA THR A 35 1.28 -3.60 19.96
C THR A 35 2.70 -4.20 19.85
N HIS A 36 2.84 -5.33 19.17
CA HIS A 36 4.09 -6.08 19.00
C HIS A 36 4.61 -6.03 17.55
N SER A 37 3.82 -5.46 16.64
CA SER A 37 4.21 -5.27 15.25
C SER A 37 5.37 -4.29 15.15
N LEU A 38 6.38 -4.67 14.37
CA LEU A 38 7.47 -3.79 13.96
C LEU A 38 7.09 -3.03 12.71
N ASP A 39 6.52 -3.73 11.73
CA ASP A 39 6.01 -3.17 10.48
C ASP A 39 5.05 -4.18 9.80
N SER A 40 4.24 -3.72 8.85
CA SER A 40 3.30 -4.56 8.11
C SER A 40 2.94 -3.96 6.75
N CYS A 41 2.63 -4.82 5.78
CA CYS A 41 2.02 -4.41 4.53
C CYS A 41 0.63 -5.05 4.36
N ARG A 42 -0.30 -4.31 3.76
CA ARG A 42 -1.57 -4.87 3.31
C ARG A 42 -1.34 -5.67 2.03
N LEU A 43 -1.99 -6.82 1.92
CA LEU A 43 -2.01 -7.62 0.70
C LEU A 43 -3.14 -7.13 -0.20
N TYR A 44 -2.83 -6.16 -1.07
CA TYR A 44 -3.78 -5.70 -2.08
C TYR A 44 -4.07 -6.86 -3.06
N ASP A 45 -5.34 -6.97 -3.46
CA ASP A 45 -5.85 -8.04 -4.33
C ASP A 45 -5.88 -9.46 -3.72
N ALA A 46 -5.65 -9.60 -2.41
CA ALA A 46 -5.86 -10.86 -1.69
C ALA A 46 -7.32 -11.05 -1.20
N ASP A 47 -8.27 -10.30 -1.76
CA ASP A 47 -9.69 -10.39 -1.38
C ASP A 47 -10.25 -11.81 -1.58
N SER A 48 -9.75 -12.54 -2.57
CA SER A 48 -10.06 -13.96 -2.86
C SER A 48 -9.45 -14.93 -1.86
N MET A 49 -8.43 -14.55 -1.08
CA MET A 49 -7.98 -15.34 0.08
C MET A 49 -8.97 -15.29 1.24
N VAL A 50 -9.81 -14.25 1.31
CA VAL A 50 -10.75 -14.00 2.41
C VAL A 50 -12.20 -14.29 2.00
N ARG A 51 -12.53 -14.06 0.73
CA ARG A 51 -13.89 -14.19 0.19
C ARG A 51 -13.98 -15.40 -0.73
N GLN A 52 -14.84 -16.33 -0.36
CA GLN A 52 -15.28 -17.43 -1.20
C GLN A 52 -16.17 -16.86 -2.34
N GLY A 53 -15.56 -16.32 -3.40
CA GLY A 53 -16.24 -15.70 -4.53
C GLY A 53 -16.25 -16.59 -5.78
N TYR A 54 -17.46 -17.01 -6.19
CA TYR A 54 -17.95 -17.65 -7.45
C TYR A 54 -17.13 -18.73 -8.18
N ASP A 55 -15.81 -18.67 -8.22
CA ASP A 55 -14.97 -19.74 -8.75
C ASP A 55 -14.46 -20.63 -7.63
N GLN A 56 -15.29 -21.63 -7.31
CA GLN A 56 -15.00 -22.69 -6.33
C GLN A 56 -13.74 -23.53 -6.62
N TYR A 57 -13.05 -23.28 -7.74
CA TYR A 57 -11.81 -23.97 -8.13
C TYR A 57 -10.55 -23.09 -8.06
N ALA A 58 -10.69 -21.77 -7.95
CA ALA A 58 -9.55 -20.87 -7.84
C ALA A 58 -8.98 -20.92 -6.41
N ARG A 59 -8.01 -21.82 -6.18
CA ARG A 59 -7.19 -21.81 -4.98
C ARG A 59 -6.11 -20.76 -5.17
N GLU A 60 -6.22 -19.58 -4.56
CA GLU A 60 -5.10 -18.64 -4.57
C GLU A 60 -4.04 -19.07 -3.56
N SER A 61 -2.83 -19.31 -4.06
CA SER A 61 -1.65 -19.52 -3.24
C SER A 61 -0.87 -18.22 -3.04
N ILE A 62 -0.28 -18.07 -1.84
CA ILE A 62 0.67 -17.00 -1.53
C ILE A 62 2.04 -17.61 -1.27
N ALA A 63 3.06 -17.10 -1.95
CA ALA A 63 4.46 -17.35 -1.63
C ALA A 63 4.99 -16.17 -0.82
N VAL A 64 5.73 -16.47 0.26
CA VAL A 64 6.38 -15.46 1.10
C VAL A 64 7.88 -15.72 1.09
N HIS A 65 8.65 -14.68 0.76
CA HIS A 65 10.11 -14.72 0.79
C HIS A 65 10.59 -13.82 1.94
N ILE A 66 11.29 -14.42 2.88
CA ILE A 66 11.85 -13.75 4.05
C ILE A 66 13.37 -13.78 3.90
N GLU A 67 13.97 -12.61 3.74
CA GLU A 67 15.41 -12.44 3.68
C GLU A 67 15.89 -11.83 4.99
N TYR A 68 16.89 -12.46 5.61
CA TYR A 68 17.59 -11.91 6.75
C TYR A 68 19.08 -11.81 6.43
N LEU A 69 19.55 -10.57 6.37
CA LEU A 69 20.97 -10.22 6.39
C LEU A 69 21.28 -9.64 7.78
N PRO A 70 22.53 -9.68 8.26
CA PRO A 70 22.87 -9.14 9.57
C PRO A 70 22.31 -7.72 9.78
N GLY A 71 21.38 -7.58 10.72
CA GLY A 71 20.74 -6.30 11.04
C GLY A 71 19.62 -5.85 10.09
N ASN A 72 19.27 -6.60 9.05
CA ASN A 72 18.28 -6.19 8.05
C ASN A 72 17.37 -7.36 7.69
N MET A 73 16.05 -7.16 7.83
CA MET A 73 15.05 -8.11 7.38
C MET A 73 14.23 -7.50 6.26
N ALA A 74 14.10 -8.20 5.15
CA ALA A 74 13.22 -7.84 4.05
C ALA A 74 12.21 -8.95 3.81
N ILE A 75 10.95 -8.56 3.62
CA ILE A 75 9.87 -9.50 3.33
C ILE A 75 9.24 -9.12 2.00
N TYR A 76 9.07 -10.14 1.17
CA TYR A 76 8.41 -10.05 -0.12
C TYR A 76 7.30 -11.10 -0.17
N TYR A 77 6.28 -10.83 -0.97
CA TYR A 77 5.23 -11.80 -1.24
C TYR A 77 4.96 -11.90 -2.74
N LYS A 78 4.32 -12.99 -3.13
CA LYS A 78 3.85 -13.19 -4.50
C LYS A 78 2.55 -13.98 -4.44
N LEU A 79 1.48 -13.41 -4.97
CA LEU A 79 0.23 -14.13 -5.20
C LEU A 79 0.33 -14.93 -6.51
N GLU A 80 -0.51 -15.94 -6.66
CA GLU A 80 -0.49 -16.82 -7.84
C GLU A 80 -0.67 -16.09 -9.17
N LYS A 81 -1.47 -15.03 -9.18
CA LYS A 81 -1.69 -14.16 -10.35
C LYS A 81 -0.57 -13.16 -10.61
N ASP A 82 0.32 -12.96 -9.65
CA ASP A 82 1.38 -11.97 -9.78
C ASP A 82 2.47 -12.50 -10.72
N LEU A 83 3.00 -11.62 -11.57
CA LEU A 83 4.14 -11.96 -12.41
C LEU A 83 5.44 -11.97 -11.61
N ASP A 84 5.60 -10.99 -10.70
CA ASP A 84 6.82 -10.74 -9.94
C ASP A 84 6.56 -10.62 -8.43
N TRP A 85 7.62 -10.82 -7.65
CA TRP A 85 7.62 -10.58 -6.21
C TRP A 85 7.30 -9.13 -5.88
N GLN A 86 6.34 -8.92 -4.99
CA GLN A 86 5.99 -7.63 -4.42
C GLN A 86 6.76 -7.41 -3.13
N HIS A 87 7.31 -6.20 -2.98
CA HIS A 87 7.91 -5.79 -1.71
C HIS A 87 6.83 -5.55 -0.67
N CYS A 88 6.99 -6.15 0.53
CA CYS A 88 6.10 -5.92 1.65
C CYS A 88 6.68 -4.89 2.61
N LEU A 89 7.81 -5.20 3.22
CA LEU A 89 8.44 -4.39 4.23
C LEU A 89 9.94 -4.64 4.29
N THR A 90 10.67 -3.65 4.80
CA THR A 90 12.09 -3.79 5.17
C THR A 90 12.29 -3.16 6.53
N TYR A 91 12.84 -3.92 7.46
CA TYR A 91 13.08 -3.47 8.83
C TYR A 91 14.56 -3.61 9.18
N LYS A 92 15.16 -2.49 9.59
CA LYS A 92 16.59 -2.39 9.94
C LYS A 92 16.80 -2.55 11.44
N ASN A 93 18.05 -2.79 11.82
CA ASN A 93 18.53 -2.98 13.18
C ASN A 93 17.89 -4.17 13.93
N ILE A 94 17.32 -5.15 13.22
CA ILE A 94 16.80 -6.37 13.85
C ILE A 94 17.93 -7.37 14.13
N PHE A 95 17.97 -7.88 15.35
CA PHE A 95 18.89 -8.94 15.76
C PHE A 95 18.10 -10.22 16.02
N ILE A 96 18.47 -11.29 15.33
CA ILE A 96 17.97 -12.65 15.59
C ILE A 96 19.11 -13.44 16.25
N PRO A 97 18.92 -14.01 17.45
CA PRO A 97 19.93 -14.83 18.11
C PRO A 97 20.34 -16.01 17.23
N ASN A 98 21.60 -16.44 17.37
CA ASN A 98 22.03 -17.73 16.82
C ASN A 98 21.29 -18.88 17.54
N TYR A 99 21.19 -20.03 16.87
CA TYR A 99 20.56 -21.25 17.42
C TYR A 99 19.04 -21.13 17.67
N PHE A 100 18.30 -20.68 16.67
CA PHE A 100 16.83 -20.64 16.69
C PHE A 100 16.23 -21.79 15.87
N TYR A 101 14.94 -22.04 16.09
CA TYR A 101 14.16 -22.98 15.29
C TYR A 101 13.33 -22.22 14.25
N LEU A 102 13.31 -22.73 13.03
CA LEU A 102 12.36 -22.31 12.01
C LEU A 102 11.08 -23.14 12.13
N GLY A 103 9.93 -22.47 12.07
CA GLY A 103 8.64 -23.12 12.17
C GLY A 103 7.55 -22.31 11.49
N VAL A 104 6.48 -23.00 11.11
CA VAL A 104 5.25 -22.42 10.59
C VAL A 104 4.11 -22.97 11.44
N SER A 105 3.21 -22.10 11.88
CA SER A 105 2.04 -22.46 12.67
C SER A 105 0.84 -21.71 12.14
N ALA A 106 -0.34 -22.28 12.36
CA ALA A 106 -1.59 -21.68 11.99
C ALA A 106 -2.66 -22.01 13.05
N SER A 107 -3.67 -21.16 13.17
CA SER A 107 -4.78 -21.34 14.10
C SER A 107 -6.06 -20.81 13.47
N THR A 108 -7.18 -21.39 13.88
CA THR A 108 -8.54 -20.91 13.58
C THR A 108 -9.25 -20.50 14.87
N GLY A 109 -10.32 -19.72 14.73
CA GLY A 109 -11.22 -19.35 15.83
C GLY A 109 -12.65 -19.76 15.51
N ASP A 110 -13.61 -18.92 15.91
CA ASP A 110 -15.04 -19.13 15.58
C ASP A 110 -15.30 -19.18 14.07
N LEU A 111 -14.50 -18.44 13.29
CA LEU A 111 -14.40 -18.58 11.84
C LEU A 111 -13.21 -19.46 11.48
N THR A 112 -13.44 -20.37 10.54
CA THR A 112 -12.46 -21.36 10.10
C THR A 112 -12.09 -21.16 8.64
N ALA A 113 -10.81 -21.33 8.31
CA ALA A 113 -10.29 -21.41 6.96
C ALA A 113 -9.28 -22.55 6.86
N GLN A 114 -9.12 -23.14 5.67
CA GLN A 114 -8.08 -24.13 5.42
C GLN A 114 -6.71 -23.42 5.34
N GLN A 115 -5.71 -23.97 6.04
CA GLN A 115 -4.37 -23.39 6.14
C GLN A 115 -3.33 -24.45 5.73
N ASP A 116 -2.94 -24.45 4.45
CA ASP A 116 -2.02 -25.45 3.90
C ASP A 116 -0.60 -24.88 3.71
N LEU A 117 0.42 -25.60 4.17
CA LEU A 117 1.82 -25.33 3.85
C LEU A 117 2.27 -26.22 2.69
N ILE A 118 2.39 -25.65 1.49
CA ILE A 118 2.77 -26.40 0.27
C ILE A 118 4.27 -26.72 0.25
N SER A 119 5.11 -25.76 0.60
CA SER A 119 6.56 -25.96 0.67
C SER A 119 7.22 -24.94 1.60
N LEU A 120 8.33 -25.35 2.22
CA LEU A 120 9.23 -24.48 2.96
C LEU A 120 10.64 -24.71 2.43
N LYS A 121 11.27 -23.66 1.88
CA LYS A 121 12.62 -23.71 1.34
C LYS A 121 13.51 -22.75 2.12
N VAL A 122 14.64 -23.26 2.60
CA VAL A 122 15.59 -22.49 3.40
C VAL A 122 16.92 -22.48 2.65
N PHE A 123 17.51 -21.30 2.53
CA PHE A 123 18.76 -21.09 1.81
C PHE A 123 19.76 -20.40 2.73
N ASP A 124 21.03 -20.78 2.61
CA ASP A 124 22.13 -20.04 3.21
C ASP A 124 22.60 -18.98 2.20
N LEU A 125 22.77 -17.74 2.68
CA LEU A 125 23.15 -16.62 1.84
C LEU A 125 24.64 -16.33 2.05
N PRO A 126 25.46 -16.30 0.98
CA PRO A 126 26.86 -15.94 1.12
C PRO A 126 26.98 -14.45 1.42
N VAL A 127 27.21 -14.12 2.69
CA VAL A 127 27.43 -12.74 3.16
C VAL A 127 28.90 -12.58 3.55
N ASP A 128 29.52 -11.48 3.14
CA ASP A 128 30.84 -11.10 3.65
C ASP A 128 30.71 -10.64 5.10
N LEU A 129 31.08 -11.52 6.04
CA LEU A 129 30.96 -11.31 7.49
C LEU A 129 32.08 -10.44 8.08
N THR A 130 32.91 -9.79 7.26
CA THR A 130 33.91 -8.81 7.75
C THR A 130 33.28 -7.63 8.49
N VAL A 131 31.96 -7.43 8.35
CA VAL A 131 31.17 -6.47 9.12
C VAL A 131 30.77 -7.10 10.48
N LYS A 132 31.33 -6.60 11.59
CA LYS A 132 31.06 -7.07 12.96
C LYS A 132 29.55 -7.18 13.26
N ALA A 133 29.07 -8.38 13.56
CA ALA A 133 27.71 -8.63 14.01
C ALA A 133 27.46 -8.03 15.42
N ARG A 134 26.34 -7.31 15.58
CA ARG A 134 25.90 -6.78 16.89
C ARG A 134 25.48 -7.92 17.82
N THR A 135 25.79 -7.83 19.09
CA THR A 135 25.59 -8.92 20.09
C THR A 135 24.35 -8.72 20.97
N THR A 136 23.61 -7.60 20.81
CA THR A 136 22.47 -7.24 21.67
C THR A 136 21.21 -6.91 20.86
N MET A 137 20.05 -7.35 21.36
CA MET A 137 18.74 -7.00 20.80
C MET A 137 18.45 -5.51 20.99
N HIS A 138 18.27 -4.78 19.89
CA HIS A 138 17.69 -3.43 19.89
C HIS A 138 16.47 -3.40 18.96
N PHE A 139 15.30 -3.17 19.53
CA PHE A 139 14.07 -2.95 18.77
C PHE A 139 13.86 -1.45 18.65
N ASP A 140 14.41 -0.85 17.60
CA ASP A 140 14.22 0.56 17.36
C ASP A 140 13.02 0.78 16.44
N LYS A 141 11.87 1.15 17.01
CA LYS A 141 10.65 1.47 16.25
C LYS A 141 10.85 2.60 15.22
N THR A 142 12.00 3.26 15.23
CA THR A 142 12.37 4.34 14.30
C THR A 142 12.83 3.86 12.93
N GLY A 143 13.09 2.55 12.73
CA GLY A 143 13.60 2.00 11.46
C GLY A 143 12.68 2.18 10.23
N ALA A 144 11.40 2.52 10.42
CA ALA A 144 10.45 2.78 9.34
C ALA A 144 10.48 4.24 8.81
N ALA A 145 11.15 5.16 9.51
CA ALA A 145 11.02 6.60 9.21
C ALA A 145 11.91 7.13 8.08
N GLU A 146 12.87 6.36 7.57
CA GLU A 146 13.88 6.90 6.64
C GLU A 146 13.74 6.44 5.18
N ALA A 147 12.71 5.65 4.84
CA ALA A 147 12.44 5.23 3.47
C ALA A 147 11.15 5.85 2.92
N GLY A 148 11.06 7.18 2.87
CA GLY A 148 9.87 7.78 2.26
C GLY A 148 9.59 9.27 2.45
N ALA A 149 10.55 10.13 2.81
CA ALA A 149 10.33 11.56 2.73
C ALA A 149 10.49 12.05 1.27
N LYS A 150 9.57 11.64 0.37
CA LYS A 150 9.34 12.41 -0.85
C LYS A 150 8.62 13.68 -0.42
N THR A 151 9.37 14.78 -0.29
CA THR A 151 8.82 16.13 -0.19
C THR A 151 7.76 16.31 -1.28
N GLN A 152 6.49 16.32 -0.91
CA GLN A 152 5.41 16.74 -1.82
C GLN A 152 5.63 18.24 -2.09
N THR A 153 6.20 18.54 -3.24
CA THR A 153 6.28 19.91 -3.74
C THR A 153 4.85 20.43 -3.98
N GLU A 154 4.35 21.28 -3.09
CA GLU A 154 3.03 21.94 -3.16
C GLU A 154 2.81 22.80 -4.42
N GLY A 155 3.84 23.01 -5.24
CA GLY A 155 3.78 23.85 -6.44
C GLY A 155 2.79 23.39 -7.52
N GLY A 156 2.43 22.11 -7.56
CA GLY A 156 1.51 21.57 -8.59
C GLY A 156 0.02 21.88 -8.35
N LYS A 157 -0.40 22.05 -7.09
CA LYS A 157 -1.82 22.26 -6.75
C LYS A 157 -2.29 23.67 -7.06
N ILE A 158 -1.43 24.67 -6.83
CA ILE A 158 -1.77 26.08 -7.08
C ILE A 158 -1.95 26.34 -8.58
N LEU A 159 -1.08 25.77 -9.43
CA LEU A 159 -1.18 25.95 -10.88
C LEU A 159 -2.47 25.33 -11.46
N SER A 160 -2.86 24.16 -10.92
CA SER A 160 -4.11 23.48 -11.29
C SER A 160 -5.35 24.32 -10.92
N VAL A 161 -5.41 24.82 -9.69
CA VAL A 161 -6.55 25.63 -9.21
C VAL A 161 -6.71 26.92 -10.02
N ILE A 162 -5.60 27.61 -10.33
CA ILE A 162 -5.62 28.82 -11.15
C ILE A 162 -6.15 28.49 -12.56
N PHE A 163 -5.64 27.43 -13.20
CA PHE A 163 -6.06 27.04 -14.55
C PHE A 163 -7.57 26.75 -14.62
N PHE A 164 -8.11 25.97 -13.68
CA PHE A 164 -9.53 25.67 -13.64
C PHE A 164 -10.40 26.89 -13.33
N SER A 165 -9.95 27.80 -12.47
CA SER A 165 -10.68 29.04 -12.18
C SER A 165 -10.77 29.96 -13.40
N VAL A 166 -9.68 30.10 -14.17
CA VAL A 166 -9.64 30.98 -15.35
C VAL A 166 -10.52 30.39 -16.45
N ALA A 167 -10.44 29.08 -16.68
CA ALA A 167 -11.29 28.40 -17.66
C ALA A 167 -12.79 28.58 -17.36
N PHE A 168 -13.18 28.51 -16.09
CA PHE A 168 -14.57 28.69 -15.68
C PHE A 168 -15.11 30.10 -16.01
N PHE A 169 -14.34 31.15 -15.76
CA PHE A 169 -14.75 32.52 -16.07
C PHE A 169 -14.81 32.81 -17.58
N ILE A 170 -13.92 32.20 -18.37
CA ILE A 170 -13.97 32.32 -19.84
C ILE A 170 -15.24 31.68 -20.39
N VAL A 171 -15.61 30.49 -19.90
CA VAL A 171 -16.83 29.79 -20.35
C VAL A 171 -18.07 30.58 -19.96
N ILE A 172 -18.16 31.07 -18.72
CA ILE A 172 -19.31 31.88 -18.28
C ILE A 172 -19.38 33.20 -19.06
N GLY A 173 -18.25 33.88 -19.26
CA GLY A 173 -18.18 35.10 -20.05
C GLY A 173 -18.63 34.88 -21.50
N GLY A 174 -18.16 33.80 -22.13
CA GLY A 174 -18.56 33.43 -23.49
C GLY A 174 -20.05 33.13 -23.59
N VAL A 175 -20.62 32.37 -22.64
CA VAL A 175 -22.06 32.09 -22.59
C VAL A 175 -22.87 33.38 -22.38
N ALA A 176 -22.40 34.29 -21.53
CA ALA A 176 -23.08 35.57 -21.29
C ALA A 176 -23.09 36.47 -22.55
N ILE A 177 -22.00 36.48 -23.33
CA ILE A 177 -21.91 37.23 -24.60
C ILE A 177 -22.87 36.65 -25.65
N ILE A 178 -23.00 35.32 -25.72
CA ILE A 178 -23.94 34.66 -26.65
C ILE A 178 -25.39 34.97 -26.27
N LEU A 179 -25.72 34.94 -24.97
CA LEU A 179 -27.07 35.19 -24.49
C LEU A 179 -27.47 36.67 -24.50
N LYS A 180 -26.50 37.59 -24.38
CA LYS A 180 -26.73 39.04 -24.40
C LYS A 180 -25.61 39.77 -25.16
N PRO A 181 -25.68 39.82 -26.50
CA PRO A 181 -24.67 40.49 -27.32
C PRO A 181 -24.59 42.01 -27.10
N ASP A 182 -25.64 42.63 -26.55
CA ASP A 182 -25.70 44.08 -26.25
C ASP A 182 -24.75 44.53 -25.12
N LEU A 183 -24.11 43.60 -24.41
CA LEU A 183 -23.12 43.91 -23.36
C LEU A 183 -21.75 44.33 -23.91
N LEU A 184 -21.52 44.23 -25.23
CA LEU A 184 -20.32 44.72 -25.88
C LEU A 184 -20.56 46.15 -26.40
N PRO A 185 -19.93 47.19 -25.82
CA PRO A 185 -20.06 48.55 -26.35
C PRO A 185 -19.38 48.63 -27.73
N GLY A 186 -20.16 48.63 -28.81
CA GLY A 186 -19.67 49.01 -30.14
C GLY A 186 -20.18 48.24 -31.36
N SER A 187 -20.94 47.15 -31.25
CA SER A 187 -21.43 46.44 -32.44
C SER A 187 -22.85 46.87 -32.87
N SER A 188 -23.00 48.11 -33.30
CA SER A 188 -24.17 48.50 -34.10
C SER A 188 -23.99 47.97 -35.51
N ALA A 189 -24.46 46.75 -35.78
CA ALA A 189 -24.56 46.24 -37.15
C ALA A 189 -25.74 46.92 -37.87
N SER A 190 -25.42 47.94 -38.66
CA SER A 190 -26.36 48.56 -39.62
C SER A 190 -26.78 47.53 -40.67
N ILE A 191 -28.01 47.03 -40.58
CA ILE A 191 -28.60 46.21 -41.65
C ILE A 191 -29.07 47.14 -42.77
N ASP A 192 -28.28 47.22 -43.83
CA ASP A 192 -28.63 47.90 -45.08
C ASP A 192 -29.77 47.14 -45.79
N LYS A 193 -30.89 47.84 -46.00
CA LYS A 193 -32.06 47.32 -46.72
C LYS A 193 -31.99 47.78 -48.17
N GLN A 194 -31.34 47.01 -49.03
CA GLN A 194 -31.60 47.09 -50.47
C GLN A 194 -32.20 45.79 -51.00
N LYS A 195 -33.53 45.77 -51.02
CA LYS A 195 -34.33 44.85 -51.85
C LYS A 195 -34.28 45.34 -53.30
N ARG A 196 -33.91 44.48 -54.24
CA ARG A 196 -34.45 44.43 -55.62
C ARG A 196 -33.85 43.25 -56.38
N PHE A 197 -34.69 42.28 -56.70
CA PHE A 197 -34.57 41.47 -57.92
C PHE A 197 -35.96 41.46 -58.57
N TYR A 198 -35.99 41.84 -59.84
CA TYR A 198 -36.98 41.41 -60.81
C TYR A 198 -36.40 40.20 -61.52
#